data_AF-A0A916XF66-F1
#
_entry.id   AF-A0A916XF66-F1
#
_cell.length_a   1.000
_cell.length_b   1.000
_cell.length_c   1.000
_cell.angle_alpha   90.00
_cell.angle_beta   90.00
_cell.angle_gamma   90.00
#
_symmetry.space_group_name_H-M   'P 1'
#
loop_
_entity.id
_entity.type
_entity.pdbx_description
1 polymer ?
#
loop_
_entity_poly.entity_id
_entity_poly.type
_entity_poly.pdbx_seq_one_letter_code
_entity_poly.pdbx_strand_id
1 'polypeptide(L)'
;MKLNKAFALPLLLSAVAAISACSTGHAFADEPGRHPAYLHALTDLRAANWMLEHRRPEDGAIADDELIARDEIGAAFNEIKRAAIYDGKDVRYHPEVDTPLPRDGRLHKAVDLLRKVHNDIAREEDDPGTRGLQHRALEHVDAALHAAEHAIGEVRRHERMKE
;
A
#
# COMPACT_ATOMS: atom_id res chain seq x y z
N MET A 1 -20.36 82.80 -0.07
CA MET A 1 -19.69 83.02 -1.37
C MET A 1 -18.18 83.15 -1.14
N LYS A 2 -17.39 82.11 -1.46
CA LYS A 2 -16.01 82.16 -1.99
C LYS A 2 -15.53 80.73 -2.23
N LEU A 3 -14.78 80.60 -3.32
CA LEU A 3 -14.64 79.43 -4.19
C LEU A 3 -13.18 78.92 -4.17
N ASN A 4 -13.01 77.60 -4.22
CA ASN A 4 -11.93 76.76 -4.78
C ASN A 4 -10.43 77.07 -4.55
N LYS A 5 -9.66 76.02 -4.16
CA LYS A 5 -8.45 75.45 -4.85
C LYS A 5 -8.28 73.99 -4.37
N ALA A 6 -8.52 72.96 -5.19
CA ALA A 6 -7.66 72.35 -6.23
C ALA A 6 -6.45 71.55 -5.69
N PHE A 7 -6.49 70.24 -5.98
CA PHE A 7 -5.38 69.31 -6.26
C PHE A 7 -4.24 69.13 -5.23
N ALA A 8 -4.11 67.92 -4.69
CA ALA A 8 -3.03 66.98 -5.03
C ALA A 8 -3.15 65.70 -4.19
N LEU A 9 -3.40 64.57 -4.86
CA LEU A 9 -3.08 63.24 -4.33
C LEU A 9 -1.56 63.05 -4.53
N PRO A 10 -0.85 62.46 -3.56
CA PRO A 10 -0.07 61.30 -3.93
C PRO A 10 -0.23 60.15 -2.93
N LEU A 11 -0.59 59.01 -3.49
CA LEU A 11 -0.06 57.68 -3.23
C LEU A 11 1.00 57.59 -2.11
N LEU A 12 0.70 56.85 -1.04
CA LEU A 12 1.74 56.19 -0.24
C LEU A 12 1.29 54.81 0.22
N LEU A 13 2.11 53.86 -0.20
CA LEU A 13 2.12 52.43 -0.04
C LEU A 13 2.48 52.04 1.41
N SER A 14 1.72 51.13 2.02
CA SER A 14 2.23 50.08 2.94
C SER A 14 1.06 49.20 3.34
N ALA A 15 0.92 48.00 2.80
CA ALA A 15 1.70 46.79 3.09
C ALA A 15 1.22 46.08 4.37
N VAL A 16 1.10 44.76 4.21
CA VAL A 16 0.91 43.71 5.23
C VAL A 16 -0.55 43.35 5.55
N ALA A 17 -1.04 42.31 4.86
CA ALA A 17 -1.77 41.25 5.50
C ALA A 17 -1.42 39.93 4.79
N ALA A 18 -0.64 39.11 5.49
CA ALA A 18 -0.31 37.75 5.10
C ALA A 18 -1.61 36.94 4.94
N ILE A 19 -1.85 36.42 3.74
CA ILE A 19 -2.80 35.34 3.56
C ILE A 19 -1.99 34.11 3.21
N SER A 20 -2.01 33.19 4.16
CA SER A 20 -1.39 31.87 4.16
C SER A 20 -1.26 31.28 2.78
N ALA A 21 -0.09 30.73 2.52
CA ALA A 21 0.10 29.69 1.53
C ALA A 21 -0.99 28.63 1.73
N CYS A 22 -2.00 28.63 0.84
CA CYS A 22 -2.72 27.42 0.51
C CYS A 22 -1.66 26.49 -0.08
N SER A 23 -1.05 25.72 0.81
CA SER A 23 -0.48 24.43 0.46
C SER A 23 -1.63 23.67 -0.19
N THR A 24 -1.65 23.69 -1.53
CA THR A 24 -2.40 22.73 -2.30
C THR A 24 -1.79 21.38 -1.97
N GLY A 25 -2.24 20.78 -0.86
CA GLY A 25 -2.22 19.34 -0.72
C GLY A 25 -2.80 18.80 -2.01
N HIS A 26 -2.06 17.91 -2.66
CA HIS A 26 -2.55 17.20 -3.82
C HIS A 26 -3.74 16.37 -3.34
N ALA A 27 -4.93 16.94 -3.38
CA ALA A 27 -6.16 16.18 -3.37
C ALA A 27 -6.14 15.44 -4.71
N PHE A 28 -5.68 14.18 -4.69
CA PHE A 28 -6.17 13.22 -5.66
C PHE A 28 -7.67 13.15 -5.40
N ALA A 29 -8.43 13.98 -6.13
CA ALA A 29 -9.87 13.90 -6.12
C ALA A 29 -10.21 12.47 -6.51
N ASP A 30 -10.71 11.67 -5.57
CA ASP A 30 -11.27 10.34 -5.81
C ASP A 30 -12.36 10.49 -6.87
N GLU A 31 -12.01 10.22 -8.13
CA GLU A 31 -12.98 10.09 -9.20
C GLU A 31 -13.83 8.82 -8.95
N PRO A 32 -15.06 8.80 -9.48
CA PRO A 32 -15.98 7.69 -9.24
C PRO A 32 -15.47 6.40 -9.90
N GLY A 33 -15.40 5.29 -9.13
CA GLY A 33 -14.91 3.97 -9.56
C GLY A 33 -13.53 3.56 -9.04
N ARG A 34 -13.13 4.03 -7.85
CA ARG A 34 -11.73 4.04 -7.41
C ARG A 34 -11.53 3.48 -6.01
N HIS A 35 -11.38 2.16 -5.86
CA HIS A 35 -11.04 1.59 -4.55
C HIS A 35 -9.70 2.18 -4.03
N PRO A 36 -9.68 3.06 -3.02
CA PRO A 36 -8.55 3.98 -2.80
C PRO A 36 -7.25 3.27 -2.39
N ALA A 37 -7.35 2.04 -1.89
CA ALA A 37 -6.25 1.33 -1.28
C ALA A 37 -5.53 0.33 -2.21
N TYR A 38 -5.94 0.13 -3.47
CA TYR A 38 -5.31 -0.89 -4.33
C TYR A 38 -3.82 -0.65 -4.60
N LEU A 39 -3.38 0.59 -4.79
CA LEU A 39 -1.95 0.89 -4.98
C LEU A 39 -1.15 0.62 -3.71
N HIS A 40 -1.75 0.86 -2.53
CA HIS A 40 -1.14 0.54 -1.25
C HIS A 40 -1.04 -0.98 -1.08
N ALA A 41 -2.12 -1.72 -1.34
CA ALA A 41 -2.14 -3.18 -1.31
C ALA A 41 -1.10 -3.81 -2.26
N LEU A 42 -0.92 -3.28 -3.48
CA LEU A 42 0.12 -3.75 -4.41
C LEU A 42 1.54 -3.53 -3.87
N THR A 43 1.76 -2.43 -3.14
CA THR A 43 3.04 -2.12 -2.51
C THR A 43 3.32 -3.09 -1.35
N ASP A 44 2.32 -3.30 -0.49
CA ASP A 44 2.44 -4.20 0.66
C ASP A 44 2.56 -5.68 0.22
N LEU A 45 1.87 -6.12 -0.84
CA LEU A 45 2.04 -7.47 -1.42
C LEU A 45 3.47 -7.70 -1.90
N ARG A 46 4.08 -6.71 -2.55
CA ARG A 46 5.48 -6.81 -3.00
C ARG A 46 6.44 -6.86 -1.81
N ALA A 47 6.18 -6.06 -0.78
CA ALA A 47 6.96 -6.10 0.46
C ALA A 47 6.82 -7.46 1.18
N ALA A 48 5.62 -8.04 1.21
CA ALA A 48 5.37 -9.36 1.77
C ALA A 48 6.14 -10.44 1.00
N ASN A 49 6.09 -10.42 -0.34
CA ASN A 49 6.86 -11.33 -1.17
C ASN A 49 8.37 -11.19 -0.93
N TRP A 50 8.86 -9.96 -0.80
CA TRP A 50 10.27 -9.69 -0.48
C TRP A 50 10.69 -10.33 0.85
N MET A 51 9.84 -10.25 1.89
CA MET A 51 10.08 -10.92 3.18
C MET A 51 10.10 -12.45 3.07
N LEU A 52 9.32 -13.03 2.17
CA LEU A 52 9.37 -14.47 1.92
C LEU A 52 10.65 -14.82 1.15
N GLU A 53 10.93 -14.15 0.04
CA GLU A 53 12.06 -14.43 -0.86
C GLU A 53 13.44 -14.30 -0.20
N HIS A 54 13.62 -13.27 0.63
CA HIS A 54 14.93 -12.91 1.16
C HIS A 54 15.25 -13.66 2.44
N ARG A 55 15.43 -14.97 2.30
CA ARG A 55 15.81 -15.87 3.38
C ARG A 55 17.26 -15.63 3.78
N ARG A 56 17.55 -15.84 5.06
CA ARG A 56 18.91 -15.83 5.59
C ARG A 56 19.46 -17.27 5.63
N PRO A 57 20.80 -17.46 5.60
CA PRO A 57 21.40 -18.78 5.71
C PRO A 57 20.93 -19.56 6.96
N GLU A 58 20.69 -18.86 8.07
CA GLU A 58 20.23 -19.43 9.34
C GLU A 58 18.78 -19.95 9.32
N ASP A 59 17.95 -19.55 8.34
CA ASP A 59 16.53 -19.94 8.26
C ASP A 59 16.34 -21.43 7.89
N GLY A 60 17.40 -22.15 7.50
CA GLY A 60 17.35 -23.57 7.16
C GLY A 60 16.68 -23.86 5.81
N ALA A 61 16.07 -25.04 5.66
CA ALA A 61 15.35 -25.42 4.44
C ALA A 61 14.05 -24.60 4.27
N ILE A 62 13.62 -24.43 3.01
CA ILE A 62 12.35 -23.76 2.69
C ILE A 62 11.20 -24.67 3.13
N ALA A 63 10.20 -24.12 3.83
CA ALA A 63 8.96 -24.81 4.16
C ALA A 63 8.02 -24.82 2.95
N ASP A 64 7.29 -25.91 2.73
CA ASP A 64 6.31 -26.01 1.63
C ASP A 64 5.25 -24.90 1.74
N ASP A 65 4.82 -24.61 2.97
CA ASP A 65 3.87 -23.52 3.27
C ASP A 65 4.44 -22.13 2.91
N GLU A 66 5.76 -21.94 2.92
CA GLU A 66 6.38 -20.69 2.47
C GLU A 66 6.30 -20.52 0.94
N LEU A 67 6.38 -21.63 0.18
CA LEU A 67 6.21 -21.61 -1.27
C LEU A 67 4.75 -21.32 -1.64
N ILE A 68 3.82 -21.99 -0.97
CA ILE A 68 2.38 -21.74 -1.13
C ILE A 68 2.07 -20.27 -0.88
N ALA A 69 2.58 -19.68 0.20
CA ALA A 69 2.37 -18.27 0.50
C ALA A 69 2.86 -17.32 -0.61
N ARG A 70 4.00 -17.63 -1.25
CA ARG A 70 4.52 -16.82 -2.37
C ARG A 70 3.64 -16.91 -3.61
N ASP A 71 3.19 -18.12 -3.95
CA ASP A 71 2.34 -18.34 -5.13
C ASP A 71 1.00 -17.60 -4.98
N GLU A 72 0.40 -17.67 -3.79
CA GLU A 72 -0.85 -16.98 -3.45
C GLU A 72 -0.68 -15.45 -3.45
N ILE A 73 0.46 -14.92 -2.96
CA ILE A 73 0.78 -13.48 -3.09
C ILE A 73 0.86 -13.06 -4.56
N GLY A 74 1.49 -13.88 -5.41
CA GLY A 74 1.58 -13.62 -6.85
C GLY A 74 0.20 -13.59 -7.52
N ALA A 75 -0.69 -14.50 -7.13
CA ALA A 75 -2.06 -14.54 -7.63
C ALA A 75 -2.86 -13.30 -7.20
N ALA A 76 -2.82 -12.95 -5.90
CA ALA A 76 -3.45 -11.74 -5.37
C ALA A 76 -2.95 -10.47 -6.07
N PHE A 77 -1.63 -10.35 -6.25
CA PHE A 77 -1.02 -9.21 -6.94
C PHE A 77 -1.58 -9.03 -8.35
N ASN A 78 -1.75 -10.13 -9.10
CA ASN A 78 -2.29 -10.08 -10.45
C ASN A 78 -3.78 -9.68 -10.48
N GLU A 79 -4.59 -10.16 -9.53
CA GLU A 79 -6.00 -9.74 -9.41
C GLU A 79 -6.13 -8.24 -9.11
N ILE A 80 -5.41 -7.75 -8.10
CA ILE A 80 -5.46 -6.32 -7.72
C ILE A 80 -4.87 -5.43 -8.80
N LYS A 81 -3.81 -5.87 -9.49
CA LYS A 81 -3.24 -5.13 -10.62
C LYS A 81 -4.26 -4.98 -11.74
N ARG A 82 -5.01 -6.04 -12.06
CA ARG A 82 -6.11 -5.96 -13.03
C ARG A 82 -7.17 -4.97 -12.57
N ALA A 83 -7.65 -5.07 -11.33
CA ALA A 83 -8.67 -4.18 -10.78
C ALA A 83 -8.21 -2.70 -10.83
N ALA A 84 -6.98 -2.43 -10.41
CA ALA A 84 -6.41 -1.09 -10.48
C ALA A 84 -6.30 -0.54 -11.91
N ILE A 85 -6.01 -1.38 -12.91
CA ILE A 85 -6.03 -0.96 -14.33
C ILE A 85 -7.46 -0.63 -14.77
N TYR A 86 -8.47 -1.39 -14.35
CA TYR A 86 -9.87 -1.09 -14.64
C TYR A 86 -10.30 0.27 -14.06
N ASP A 87 -9.81 0.62 -12.86
CA ASP A 87 -10.02 1.93 -12.23
C ASP A 87 -9.23 3.08 -12.91
N GLY A 88 -8.49 2.80 -13.98
CA GLY A 88 -7.65 3.78 -14.68
C GLY A 88 -6.39 4.21 -13.92
N LYS A 89 -5.96 3.45 -12.90
CA LYS A 89 -4.78 3.80 -12.09
C LYS A 89 -3.49 3.44 -12.84
N ASP A 90 -2.47 4.28 -12.69
CA ASP A 90 -1.14 3.97 -13.20
C ASP A 90 -0.42 2.94 -12.32
N VAL A 91 -0.57 1.67 -12.69
CA VAL A 91 0.11 0.53 -12.04
C VAL A 91 1.57 0.38 -12.46
N ARG A 92 2.11 1.25 -13.33
CA ARG A 92 3.53 1.23 -13.72
C ARG A 92 4.43 1.84 -12.65
N TYR A 93 3.86 2.48 -11.61
CA TYR A 93 4.63 2.91 -10.46
C TYR A 93 5.12 1.70 -9.65
N HIS A 94 6.44 1.49 -9.68
CA HIS A 94 7.12 0.47 -8.89
C HIS A 94 8.02 1.20 -7.89
N PRO A 95 7.53 1.58 -6.70
CA PRO A 95 8.44 2.04 -5.66
C PRO A 95 9.39 0.87 -5.35
N GLU A 96 10.69 1.19 -5.25
CA GLU A 96 11.71 0.25 -4.82
C GLU A 96 11.31 -0.28 -3.44
N VAL A 97 11.35 -1.61 -3.27
CA VAL A 97 11.10 -2.24 -1.97
C VAL A 97 12.39 -2.14 -1.17
N ASP A 98 12.72 -0.93 -0.74
CA ASP A 98 13.82 -0.68 0.21
C ASP A 98 13.35 -1.00 1.63
N THR A 99 12.91 -2.25 1.83
CA THR A 99 12.54 -2.76 3.15
C THR A 99 13.71 -3.57 3.69
N PRO A 100 14.46 -3.05 4.68
CA PRO A 100 15.50 -3.82 5.33
C PRO A 100 14.90 -5.09 5.92
N LEU A 101 15.61 -6.21 5.77
CA LEU A 101 15.22 -7.48 6.41
C LEU A 101 15.12 -7.27 7.92
N PRO A 102 13.94 -7.47 8.53
CA PRO A 102 13.79 -7.34 9.97
C PRO A 102 14.77 -8.30 10.66
N ARG A 103 15.30 -7.85 11.80
CA ARG A 103 16.08 -8.73 12.70
C ARG A 103 15.20 -9.81 13.30
N ASP A 104 13.93 -9.47 13.54
CA ASP A 104 13.00 -10.28 14.31
C ASP A 104 11.92 -10.83 13.36
N GLY A 105 12.22 -11.96 12.71
CA GLY A 105 11.26 -12.79 11.98
C GLY A 105 10.65 -12.20 10.70
N ARG A 106 11.29 -12.45 9.55
CA ARG A 106 10.76 -12.07 8.21
C ARG A 106 9.34 -12.60 7.95
N LEU A 107 9.04 -13.83 8.39
CA LEU A 107 7.72 -14.44 8.20
C LEU A 107 6.63 -13.71 8.99
N HIS A 108 6.93 -13.27 10.21
CA HIS A 108 6.02 -12.43 10.99
C HIS A 108 5.75 -11.10 10.29
N LYS A 109 6.80 -10.49 9.72
CA LYS A 109 6.63 -9.26 8.95
C LYS A 109 5.79 -9.46 7.68
N ALA A 110 5.94 -10.60 7.00
CA ALA A 110 5.09 -10.96 5.87
C ALA A 110 3.61 -11.08 6.30
N VAL A 111 3.34 -11.76 7.42
CA VAL A 111 1.99 -11.88 8.02
C VAL A 111 1.39 -10.50 8.32
N ASP A 112 2.15 -9.59 8.93
CA ASP A 112 1.67 -8.23 9.23
C ASP A 112 1.30 -7.46 7.96
N LEU A 113 2.10 -7.58 6.90
CA LEU A 113 1.83 -6.95 5.60
C LEU A 113 0.58 -7.56 4.94
N LEU A 114 0.44 -8.89 4.95
CA LEU A 114 -0.74 -9.57 4.42
C LEU A 114 -2.03 -9.17 5.13
N ARG A 115 -1.98 -8.97 6.46
CA ARG A 115 -3.13 -8.45 7.22
C ARG A 115 -3.50 -7.02 6.81
N LYS A 116 -2.53 -6.16 6.51
CA LYS A 116 -2.80 -4.82 5.96
C LYS A 116 -3.44 -4.90 4.59
N VAL A 117 -2.88 -5.73 3.72
CA VAL A 117 -3.41 -5.98 2.37
C VAL A 117 -4.86 -6.45 2.43
N HIS A 118 -5.18 -7.41 3.30
CA HIS A 118 -6.56 -7.86 3.50
C HIS A 118 -7.47 -6.68 3.87
N ASN A 119 -7.10 -5.92 4.89
CA ASN A 119 -7.90 -4.77 5.35
C ASN A 119 -8.05 -3.67 4.30
N ASP A 120 -7.03 -3.49 3.47
CA ASP A 120 -7.06 -2.54 2.37
C ASP A 120 -8.01 -3.00 1.28
N ILE A 121 -7.92 -4.25 0.83
CA ILE A 121 -8.75 -4.83 -0.23
C ILE A 121 -10.20 -5.02 0.24
N ALA A 122 -10.46 -5.32 1.52
CA ALA A 122 -11.79 -5.60 2.03
C ALA A 122 -12.71 -4.38 2.13
N ARG A 123 -12.24 -3.19 1.74
CA ARG A 123 -13.06 -1.97 1.70
C ARG A 123 -14.11 -2.08 0.60
N GLU A 124 -15.14 -1.25 0.68
CA GLU A 124 -16.25 -1.29 -0.28
C GLU A 124 -15.75 -1.04 -1.71
N GLU A 125 -16.20 -1.89 -2.64
CA GLU A 125 -15.94 -1.78 -4.07
C GLU A 125 -17.22 -1.35 -4.79
N ASP A 126 -17.18 -0.14 -5.31
CA ASP A 126 -18.31 0.51 -5.96
C ASP A 126 -18.46 0.07 -7.42
N ASP A 127 -17.37 -0.38 -8.08
CA ASP A 127 -17.42 -0.87 -9.46
C ASP A 127 -17.80 -2.36 -9.52
N PRO A 128 -18.99 -2.72 -10.04
CA PRO A 128 -19.38 -4.11 -10.19
C PRO A 128 -18.43 -4.93 -11.08
N GLY A 129 -17.72 -4.28 -12.01
CA GLY A 129 -16.76 -4.92 -12.91
C GLY A 129 -15.50 -5.43 -12.20
N THR A 130 -15.12 -4.82 -11.07
CA THR A 130 -13.92 -5.18 -10.30
C THR A 130 -14.21 -6.01 -9.06
N ARG A 131 -15.46 -6.07 -8.58
CA ARG A 131 -15.87 -6.92 -7.43
C ARG A 131 -15.42 -8.38 -7.55
N GLY A 132 -15.49 -8.96 -8.73
CA GLY A 132 -15.02 -10.33 -8.95
C GLY A 132 -13.50 -10.48 -8.80
N LEU A 133 -12.73 -9.46 -9.19
CA LEU A 133 -11.27 -9.40 -9.01
C LEU A 133 -10.93 -9.22 -7.53
N GLN A 134 -11.62 -8.30 -6.85
CA GLN A 134 -11.48 -8.05 -5.42
C GLN A 134 -11.73 -9.32 -4.60
N HIS A 135 -12.82 -10.03 -4.89
CA HIS A 135 -13.16 -11.25 -4.15
C HIS A 135 -12.08 -12.32 -4.26
N ARG A 136 -11.61 -12.62 -5.48
CA ARG A 136 -10.51 -13.59 -5.67
C ARG A 136 -9.20 -13.11 -5.03
N ALA A 137 -8.93 -11.82 -5.06
CA ALA A 137 -7.76 -11.28 -4.38
C ALA A 137 -7.82 -11.51 -2.86
N LEU A 138 -8.99 -11.34 -2.23
CA LEU A 138 -9.19 -11.66 -0.81
C LEU A 138 -8.94 -13.15 -0.53
N GLU A 139 -9.47 -14.04 -1.36
CA GLU A 139 -9.25 -15.50 -1.22
C GLU A 139 -7.75 -15.84 -1.25
N HIS A 140 -7.01 -15.28 -2.21
CA HIS A 140 -5.56 -15.48 -2.33
C HIS A 140 -4.79 -14.88 -1.15
N VAL A 141 -5.17 -13.68 -0.67
CA VAL A 141 -4.52 -13.06 0.49
C VAL A 141 -4.75 -13.88 1.76
N ASP A 142 -5.96 -14.41 1.95
CA ASP A 142 -6.27 -15.25 3.10
C ASP A 142 -5.54 -16.60 3.04
N ALA A 143 -5.43 -17.19 1.84
CA ALA A 143 -4.63 -18.40 1.64
C ALA A 143 -3.13 -18.15 1.95
N ALA A 144 -2.58 -17.03 1.46
CA ALA A 144 -1.20 -16.64 1.75
C ALA A 144 -0.97 -16.40 3.25
N LEU A 145 -1.92 -15.76 3.93
CA LEU A 145 -1.85 -15.49 5.36
C LEU A 145 -1.79 -16.79 6.17
N HIS A 146 -2.71 -17.73 5.89
CA HIS A 146 -2.72 -19.02 6.56
C HIS A 146 -1.42 -19.79 6.32
N ALA A 147 -0.94 -19.85 5.08
CA ALA A 147 0.30 -20.55 4.74
C ALA A 147 1.52 -19.92 5.44
N ALA A 148 1.62 -18.58 5.48
CA ALA A 148 2.71 -17.90 6.18
C ALA A 148 2.68 -18.15 7.70
N GLU A 149 1.50 -18.17 8.33
CA GLU A 149 1.34 -18.52 9.74
C GLU A 149 1.75 -19.97 10.04
N HIS A 150 1.42 -20.88 9.12
CA HIS A 150 1.79 -22.28 9.21
C HIS A 150 3.31 -22.48 9.11
N ALA A 151 3.96 -21.79 8.15
CA ALA A 151 5.41 -21.78 7.97
C ALA A 151 6.15 -21.28 9.23
N ILE A 152 5.63 -20.27 9.94
CA ILE A 152 6.17 -19.84 11.24
C ILE A 152 6.16 -20.98 12.25
N GLY A 153 5.05 -21.73 12.31
CA GLY A 153 4.91 -22.90 13.17
C GLY A 153 5.93 -23.99 12.83
N GLU A 154 6.17 -24.23 11.54
CA GLU A 154 7.13 -25.22 11.05
C GLU A 154 8.57 -24.87 11.42
N VAL A 155 8.99 -23.63 11.15
CA VAL A 155 10.32 -23.12 11.49
C VAL A 155 10.57 -23.27 12.99
N ARG A 156 9.60 -22.85 13.83
CA ARG A 156 9.71 -22.99 15.28
C ARG A 156 9.78 -24.44 15.74
N ARG A 157 9.07 -25.37 15.10
CA ARG A 157 9.17 -26.81 15.39
C ARG A 157 10.56 -27.34 15.05
N HIS A 158 11.09 -26.95 13.90
CA HIS A 158 12.41 -27.37 13.44
C HIS A 158 13.55 -26.83 14.31
N GLU A 159 13.45 -25.59 14.78
CA GLU A 159 14.41 -25.02 15.75
C GLU A 159 14.46 -25.82 17.05
N ARG A 160 13.30 -26.14 17.64
CA ARG A 160 13.22 -26.96 18.86
C ARG A 160 13.74 -28.39 18.72
N MET A 161 13.78 -28.94 17.50
CA MET A 161 14.33 -30.28 17.26
C MET A 161 15.86 -30.28 17.16
N LYS A 162 16.50 -29.11 17.04
CA LYS A 162 17.96 -28.96 16.96
C LYS A 162 18.62 -28.70 18.32
N GLU A 163 17.84 -28.38 19.35
CA GLU A 163 18.26 -28.20 20.74
C GLU A 163 18.29 -29.55 21.49
#